data_AF-A0A9W9M651-F1
#
_entry.id   AF-A0A9W9M651-F1
#
_cell.length_a   1.000
_cell.length_b   1.000
_cell.length_c   1.000
_cell.angle_alpha   90.00
_cell.angle_beta   90.00
_cell.angle_gamma   90.00
#
_symmetry.space_group_name_H-M   'P 1'
#
loop_
_entity.id
_entity.type
_entity.pdbx_description
1 polymer ?
#
loop_
_entity_poly.entity_id
_entity_poly.type
_entity_poly.pdbx_seq_one_letter_code
_entity_poly.pdbx_strand_id
1 'polypeptide(L)'
;MATPSTITMSKGLFTGKWVIDKRFSPSPEPGLKVQGITWVLRKAVALAVVTLHISISSPSASHLSNTTGSQLPLQEELYLAVLQVPTAGLAPIPETRILDWDRRAPLRDFLFGARQSRNRFVPGKRGLSGRIVPDVVPETAINDELIGQMLRGEILPGQEHGSGFLVEGDGEGAENPGLWIHSFDSREDGTWTVEQVWGFELVGGERYHTRRFVVANRDGVFEMGRIVFSYLGPL
;
A
#
# COMPACT_ATOMS: atom_id res chain seq x y z
N MET A 1 -0.02 -1.00 18.81
CA MET A 1 0.53 0.24 19.40
C MET A 1 0.94 1.18 18.28
N ALA A 2 1.25 2.44 18.59
CA ALA A 2 1.85 3.34 17.61
C ALA A 2 3.17 2.77 17.08
N THR A 3 3.51 3.11 15.84
CA THR A 3 4.75 2.65 15.22
C THR A 3 5.94 3.46 15.74
N PRO A 4 7.00 2.80 16.26
CA PRO A 4 8.26 3.47 16.58
C PRO A 4 8.84 4.23 15.39
N SER A 5 9.40 5.42 15.61
CA SER A 5 10.03 6.23 14.55
C SER A 5 11.24 5.55 13.88
N THR A 6 11.81 4.52 14.51
CA THR A 6 12.89 3.70 13.96
C THR A 6 12.45 2.79 12.80
N ILE A 7 11.15 2.49 12.68
CA ILE A 7 10.58 1.73 11.58
C ILE A 7 10.15 2.73 10.51
N THR A 8 10.81 2.78 9.36
CA THR A 8 10.53 3.72 8.25
C THR A 8 10.26 2.97 6.96
N MET A 9 9.82 3.67 5.91
CA MET A 9 9.62 3.18 4.54
C MET A 9 10.92 2.85 3.82
N SER A 10 12.10 3.16 4.41
CA SER A 10 13.37 2.88 3.76
C SER A 10 13.66 1.39 3.66
N LYS A 11 14.49 1.03 2.68
CA LYS A 11 14.96 -0.33 2.45
C LYS A 11 15.50 -0.93 3.76
N GLY A 12 15.00 -2.11 4.12
CA GLY A 12 15.40 -2.86 5.32
C GLY A 12 14.71 -2.48 6.63
N LEU A 13 14.04 -1.31 6.72
CA LEU A 13 13.38 -0.87 7.96
C LEU A 13 11.86 -1.13 7.97
N PHE A 14 11.23 -1.26 6.79
CA PHE A 14 9.80 -1.55 6.68
C PHE A 14 9.49 -3.05 6.86
N THR A 15 9.84 -3.60 8.03
CA THR A 15 9.69 -5.02 8.39
C THR A 15 8.99 -5.14 9.74
N GLY A 16 7.99 -6.02 9.84
CA GLY A 16 7.33 -6.32 11.12
C GLY A 16 5.91 -6.86 11.00
N LYS A 17 5.27 -6.98 12.16
CA LYS A 17 3.88 -7.43 12.31
C LYS A 17 2.98 -6.24 12.57
N TRP A 18 1.83 -6.27 11.91
CA TRP A 18 0.87 -5.18 11.89
C TRP A 18 -0.53 -5.73 12.02
N VAL A 19 -1.41 -5.09 12.77
CA VAL A 19 -2.82 -5.50 12.86
C VAL A 19 -3.71 -4.34 12.46
N ILE A 20 -4.77 -4.63 11.69
CA ILE A 20 -5.74 -3.62 11.31
C ILE A 20 -6.38 -2.99 12.56
N ASP A 21 -6.38 -1.67 12.61
CA ASP A 21 -7.06 -0.90 13.64
C ASP A 21 -8.46 -0.53 13.16
N LYS A 22 -9.46 -1.34 13.54
CA LYS A 22 -10.86 -1.18 13.12
C LYS A 22 -11.53 0.08 13.69
N ARG A 23 -10.90 0.76 14.66
CA ARG A 23 -11.39 2.04 15.18
C ARG A 23 -11.17 3.18 14.17
N PHE A 24 -10.12 3.07 13.36
CA PHE A 24 -9.72 4.08 12.38
C PHE A 24 -9.82 3.60 10.93
N SER A 25 -10.17 2.34 10.72
CA SER A 25 -10.38 1.73 9.41
C SER A 25 -11.88 1.48 9.22
N PRO A 26 -12.58 2.28 8.40
CA PRO A 26 -13.98 2.03 8.04
C PRO A 26 -14.16 0.64 7.42
N SER A 27 -15.42 0.20 7.34
CA SER A 27 -15.78 -1.09 6.76
C SER A 27 -15.23 -1.24 5.33
N PRO A 28 -14.59 -2.38 4.97
CA PRO A 28 -14.08 -2.62 3.63
C PRO A 28 -15.19 -2.99 2.62
N GLU A 29 -16.44 -3.20 3.09
CA GLU A 29 -17.52 -3.74 2.26
C GLU A 29 -17.84 -2.93 0.99
N PRO A 30 -17.83 -1.58 0.97
CA PRO A 30 -18.08 -0.83 -0.25
C PRO A 30 -17.06 -1.16 -1.35
N GLY A 31 -15.76 -1.13 -1.03
CA GLY A 31 -14.70 -1.50 -1.97
C GLY A 31 -14.82 -2.97 -2.42
N LEU A 32 -15.07 -3.89 -1.50
CA LEU A 32 -15.26 -5.31 -1.85
C LEU A 32 -16.49 -5.52 -2.75
N LYS A 33 -17.54 -4.71 -2.58
CA LYS A 33 -18.72 -4.75 -3.47
C LYS A 33 -18.35 -4.30 -4.88
N VAL A 34 -17.54 -3.24 -5.02
CA VAL A 34 -17.00 -2.78 -6.32
C VAL A 34 -16.18 -3.88 -7.00
N GLN A 35 -15.39 -4.66 -6.24
CA GLN A 35 -14.62 -5.80 -6.76
C GLN A 35 -15.45 -7.05 -7.10
N GLY A 36 -16.77 -7.00 -6.91
CA GLY A 36 -17.67 -8.13 -7.19
C GLY A 36 -17.62 -9.26 -6.15
N ILE A 37 -17.07 -9.01 -4.96
CA ILE A 37 -17.03 -10.00 -3.87
C ILE A 37 -18.44 -10.28 -3.37
N THR A 38 -18.80 -11.55 -3.17
CA THR A 38 -20.15 -11.95 -2.76
C THR A 38 -20.51 -11.42 -1.36
N TRP A 39 -21.80 -11.15 -1.12
CA TRP A 39 -22.26 -10.54 0.14
C TRP A 39 -21.78 -11.30 1.40
N VAL A 40 -21.86 -12.64 1.38
CA VAL A 40 -21.41 -13.49 2.49
C VAL A 40 -19.92 -13.26 2.78
N LEU A 41 -19.08 -13.25 1.73
CA LEU A 41 -17.65 -13.10 1.88
C LEU A 41 -17.27 -11.68 2.33
N ARG A 42 -17.99 -10.65 1.85
CA ARG A 42 -17.83 -9.27 2.34
C ARG A 42 -18.09 -9.16 3.84
N LYS A 43 -19.17 -9.78 4.33
CA LYS A 43 -19.50 -9.80 5.76
C LYS A 43 -18.45 -10.52 6.58
N ALA A 44 -17.97 -11.67 6.11
CA ALA A 44 -16.89 -12.41 6.77
C ALA A 44 -15.61 -11.56 6.89
N VAL A 45 -15.19 -10.91 5.80
CA VAL A 45 -14.01 -10.03 5.79
C VAL A 45 -14.22 -8.80 6.69
N ALA A 46 -15.41 -8.20 6.69
CA ALA A 46 -15.74 -7.06 7.54
C ALA A 46 -15.71 -7.40 9.03
N LEU A 47 -16.01 -8.64 9.41
CA LEU A 47 -15.92 -9.12 10.79
C LEU A 47 -14.49 -9.51 11.19
N ALA A 48 -13.69 -9.99 10.24
CA ALA A 48 -12.33 -10.42 10.50
C ALA A 48 -11.44 -9.29 11.03
N VAL A 49 -10.46 -9.68 11.83
CA VAL A 49 -9.27 -8.88 12.16
C VAL A 49 -8.14 -9.44 11.29
N VAL A 50 -7.42 -8.57 10.60
CA VAL A 50 -6.33 -8.94 9.70
C VAL A 50 -5.01 -8.53 10.32
N THR A 51 -4.10 -9.50 10.45
CA THR A 51 -2.70 -9.26 10.79
C THR A 51 -1.84 -9.37 9.53
N LEU A 52 -1.00 -8.38 9.26
CA LEU A 52 0.00 -8.41 8.20
C LEU A 52 1.36 -8.76 8.79
N HIS A 53 2.05 -9.67 8.13
CA HIS A 53 3.47 -9.95 8.30
C HIS A 53 4.20 -9.38 7.08
N ILE A 54 4.97 -8.31 7.26
CA ILE A 54 5.63 -7.58 6.17
C ILE A 54 7.14 -7.72 6.31
N SER A 55 7.82 -8.13 5.25
CA SER A 55 9.28 -8.10 5.15
C SER A 55 9.73 -7.54 3.80
N ILE A 56 10.78 -6.71 3.82
CA ILE A 56 11.47 -6.26 2.62
C ILE A 56 12.86 -6.90 2.55
N SER A 57 13.23 -7.43 1.39
CA SER A 57 14.56 -8.03 1.15
C SER A 57 15.08 -7.68 -0.24
N SER A 58 16.40 -7.73 -0.41
CA SER A 58 17.05 -7.70 -1.72
C SER A 58 17.80 -9.02 -1.96
N PRO A 59 17.88 -9.49 -3.22
CA PRO A 59 18.61 -10.71 -3.55
C PRO A 59 20.13 -10.55 -3.40
N SER A 60 20.65 -9.31 -3.40
CA SER A 60 22.07 -9.03 -3.18
C SER A 60 22.51 -9.12 -1.71
N ALA A 61 21.59 -9.12 -0.74
CA ALA A 61 21.94 -9.30 0.68
C ALA A 61 22.53 -10.69 0.99
N SER A 62 22.37 -11.67 0.09
CA SER A 62 22.95 -13.02 0.19
C SER A 62 24.24 -13.24 -0.62
N HIS A 63 24.75 -12.24 -1.36
CA HIS A 63 25.91 -12.37 -2.25
C HIS A 63 27.02 -11.33 -2.04
N LEU A 64 27.27 -10.91 -0.79
CA LEU A 64 28.53 -10.19 -0.47
C LEU A 64 29.69 -11.19 -0.33
N SER A 65 30.09 -11.78 -1.46
CA SER A 65 31.39 -12.43 -1.61
C SER A 65 31.90 -12.21 -3.03
N ASN A 66 32.83 -11.26 -3.14
CA ASN A 66 33.80 -11.06 -4.22
C ASN A 66 33.27 -11.04 -5.66
N THR A 67 33.11 -9.85 -6.24
CA THR A 67 33.63 -9.65 -7.61
C THR A 67 33.91 -8.17 -7.93
N THR A 68 35.14 -7.90 -8.31
CA THR A 68 35.62 -6.69 -8.97
C THR A 68 35.19 -6.72 -10.43
N GLY A 69 34.39 -5.75 -10.89
CA GLY A 69 34.02 -5.66 -12.30
C GLY A 69 32.97 -4.60 -12.56
N SER A 70 33.34 -3.61 -13.38
CA SER A 70 32.48 -2.53 -13.88
C SER A 70 31.22 -3.07 -14.56
N GLN A 71 30.07 -3.04 -13.88
CA GLN A 71 28.75 -3.10 -14.49
C GLN A 71 27.95 -1.88 -14.03
N LEU A 72 27.25 -1.24 -14.97
CA LEU A 72 26.19 -0.26 -14.70
C LEU A 72 25.34 -0.77 -13.52
N PRO A 73 24.92 0.10 -12.58
CA PRO A 73 24.25 -0.37 -11.37
C PRO A 73 23.01 -1.16 -11.78
N LEU A 74 23.04 -2.48 -11.58
CA LEU A 74 21.85 -3.32 -11.62
C LEU A 74 20.89 -2.71 -10.62
N GLN A 75 19.74 -2.26 -11.10
CA GLN A 75 18.69 -1.73 -10.23
C GLN A 75 18.34 -2.84 -9.25
N GLU A 76 18.69 -2.65 -7.98
CA GLU A 76 18.54 -3.67 -6.96
C GLU A 76 17.05 -4.05 -6.85
N GLU A 77 16.71 -5.27 -7.27
CA GLU A 77 15.36 -5.77 -7.13
C GLU A 77 15.01 -5.86 -5.63
N LEU A 78 13.89 -5.27 -5.24
CA LEU A 78 13.40 -5.33 -3.88
C LEU A 78 12.12 -6.14 -3.82
N TYR A 79 12.13 -7.13 -2.95
CA TYR A 79 11.04 -8.04 -2.70
C TYR A 79 10.33 -7.59 -1.44
N LEU A 80 9.04 -7.30 -1.57
CA LEU A 80 8.14 -6.98 -0.48
C LEU A 80 7.18 -8.16 -0.29
N ALA A 81 7.49 -9.02 0.69
CA ALA A 81 6.63 -10.11 1.07
C ALA A 81 5.62 -9.64 2.13
N VAL A 82 4.34 -9.92 1.87
CA VAL A 82 3.22 -9.58 2.75
C VAL A 82 2.37 -10.83 2.92
N LEU A 83 2.28 -11.35 4.14
CA LEU A 83 1.33 -12.39 4.49
C LEU A 83 0.18 -11.77 5.27
N GLN A 84 -1.03 -11.84 4.72
CA GLN A 84 -2.25 -11.41 5.41
C GLN A 84 -2.87 -12.60 6.13
N VAL A 85 -3.02 -12.50 7.45
CA VAL A 85 -3.57 -13.54 8.32
C VAL A 85 -4.88 -13.03 8.91
N PRO A 86 -6.04 -13.31 8.26
CA PRO A 86 -7.34 -12.98 8.79
C PRO A 86 -7.75 -13.96 9.91
N THR A 87 -8.53 -13.47 10.87
CA THR A 87 -9.24 -14.33 11.85
C THR A 87 -10.46 -15.01 11.23
N ALA A 88 -11.24 -15.71 12.07
CA ALA A 88 -12.55 -16.27 11.70
C ALA A 88 -12.52 -17.35 10.60
N GLY A 89 -11.44 -18.14 10.53
CA GLY A 89 -11.33 -19.29 9.65
C GLY A 89 -11.12 -18.96 8.17
N LEU A 90 -10.90 -17.68 7.83
CA LEU A 90 -10.49 -17.28 6.49
C LEU A 90 -9.04 -17.71 6.22
N ALA A 91 -8.76 -18.13 4.99
CA ALA A 91 -7.42 -18.56 4.61
C ALA A 91 -6.44 -17.38 4.60
N PRO A 92 -5.17 -17.57 5.00
CA PRO A 92 -4.13 -16.57 4.80
C PRO A 92 -3.88 -16.27 3.32
N ILE A 93 -3.53 -15.02 3.01
CA ILE A 93 -3.24 -14.55 1.65
C ILE A 93 -1.77 -14.13 1.59
N PRO A 94 -0.87 -14.96 1.04
CA PRO A 94 0.51 -14.58 0.79
C PRO A 94 0.62 -13.74 -0.49
N GLU A 95 1.40 -12.67 -0.43
CA GLU A 95 1.67 -11.78 -1.56
C GLU A 95 3.15 -11.44 -1.58
N THR A 96 3.83 -11.78 -2.69
CA THR A 96 5.18 -11.29 -2.95
C THR A 96 5.11 -10.23 -4.04
N ARG A 97 5.52 -9.01 -3.70
CA ARG A 97 5.57 -7.87 -4.61
C ARG A 97 7.03 -7.56 -4.96
N ILE A 98 7.28 -7.13 -6.18
CA ILE A 98 8.59 -6.62 -6.60
C ILE A 98 8.43 -5.12 -6.89
N LEU A 99 9.36 -4.31 -6.37
CA LEU A 99 9.27 -2.84 -6.38
C LEU A 99 9.99 -2.22 -7.59
N ASP A 100 9.64 -2.65 -8.80
CA ASP A 100 10.24 -2.25 -10.08
C ASP A 100 9.26 -1.59 -11.06
N TRP A 101 7.97 -1.51 -10.67
CA TRP A 101 6.85 -1.06 -11.48
C TRP A 101 6.50 -1.95 -12.70
N ASP A 102 7.12 -3.11 -12.83
CA ASP A 102 6.85 -4.01 -13.96
C ASP A 102 5.65 -4.91 -13.69
N ARG A 103 4.97 -5.30 -14.78
CA ARG A 103 3.89 -6.29 -14.71
C ARG A 103 4.50 -7.66 -14.44
N ARG A 104 4.40 -8.11 -13.20
CA ARG A 104 4.85 -9.44 -12.79
C ARG A 104 3.78 -10.51 -13.06
N ALA A 105 4.16 -11.77 -12.90
CA ALA A 105 3.25 -12.91 -13.08
C ALA A 105 1.99 -12.75 -12.23
N PRO A 106 0.81 -13.20 -12.71
CA PRO A 106 -0.43 -13.02 -11.96
C PRO A 106 -0.39 -13.69 -10.59
N LEU A 107 -0.84 -12.96 -9.56
CA LEU A 107 -1.12 -13.48 -8.23
C LEU A 107 -2.54 -14.04 -8.20
N ARG A 108 -2.76 -15.12 -7.46
CA ARG A 108 -4.09 -15.74 -7.31
C ARG A 108 -4.36 -16.11 -5.86
N ASP A 109 -5.53 -15.72 -5.37
CA ASP A 109 -6.09 -16.20 -4.11
C ASP A 109 -7.61 -16.38 -4.19
N PHE A 110 -8.21 -16.88 -3.11
CA PHE A 110 -9.63 -17.21 -3.04
C PHE A 110 -10.54 -15.97 -2.99
N LEU A 111 -10.04 -14.82 -2.53
CA LEU A 111 -10.81 -13.61 -2.31
C LEU A 111 -10.83 -12.76 -3.57
N PHE A 112 -9.67 -12.53 -4.18
CA PHE A 112 -9.51 -11.59 -5.29
C PHE A 112 -9.34 -12.28 -6.65
N GLY A 113 -9.16 -13.60 -6.70
CA GLY A 113 -8.91 -14.32 -7.95
C GLY A 113 -7.55 -13.95 -8.57
N ALA A 114 -7.42 -14.15 -9.87
CA ALA A 114 -6.20 -13.83 -10.62
C ALA A 114 -6.08 -12.32 -10.88
N ARG A 115 -4.97 -11.72 -10.45
CA ARG A 115 -4.68 -10.29 -10.60
C ARG A 115 -3.23 -10.07 -11.04
N GLN A 116 -3.01 -9.03 -11.84
CA GLN A 116 -1.68 -8.49 -12.09
C GLN A 116 -1.39 -7.40 -11.07
N SER A 117 -0.15 -7.33 -10.59
CA SER A 117 0.30 -6.34 -9.61
C SER A 117 1.54 -5.61 -10.13
N ARG A 118 1.59 -4.29 -9.92
CA ARG A 118 2.75 -3.43 -10.14
C ARG A 118 3.00 -2.63 -8.88
N ASN A 119 4.26 -2.50 -8.47
CA ASN A 119 4.62 -1.86 -7.21
C ASN A 119 5.93 -1.09 -7.38
N ARG A 120 6.06 0.08 -6.75
CA ARG A 120 7.29 0.88 -6.78
C ARG A 120 7.40 1.75 -5.55
N PHE A 121 8.62 2.17 -5.24
CA PHE A 121 8.78 3.37 -4.43
C PHE A 121 8.46 4.61 -5.25
N VAL A 122 7.85 5.60 -4.62
CA VAL A 122 7.63 6.93 -5.19
C VAL A 122 8.23 7.98 -4.27
N PRO A 123 8.94 8.98 -4.82
CA PRO A 123 9.37 10.14 -4.06
C PRO A 123 8.16 11.05 -3.82
N GLY A 124 8.39 12.18 -3.17
CA GLY A 124 7.41 13.22 -2.98
C GLY A 124 7.58 14.37 -3.97
N LYS A 125 6.49 15.11 -4.12
CA LYS A 125 6.43 16.40 -4.82
C LYS A 125 5.69 17.40 -3.97
N ARG A 126 5.80 18.68 -4.34
CA ARG A 126 4.97 19.72 -3.73
C ARG A 126 3.53 19.60 -4.22
N GLY A 127 2.60 19.35 -3.31
CA GLY A 127 1.16 19.30 -3.57
C GLY A 127 0.51 20.69 -3.58
N LEU A 128 -0.81 20.73 -3.81
CA LEU A 128 -1.56 21.98 -3.99
C LEU A 128 -1.58 22.86 -2.72
N SER A 129 -1.54 22.24 -1.55
CA SER A 129 -1.47 22.92 -0.25
C SER A 129 -0.07 23.40 0.12
N GLY A 130 0.92 23.19 -0.74
CA GLY A 130 2.34 23.47 -0.46
C GLY A 130 3.06 22.37 0.33
N ARG A 131 2.32 21.37 0.86
CA ARG A 131 2.88 20.20 1.56
C ARG A 131 3.55 19.23 0.60
N ILE A 132 4.52 18.46 1.09
CA ILE A 132 5.07 17.33 0.33
C ILE A 132 4.07 16.17 0.35
N VAL A 133 3.76 15.64 -0.83
CA VAL A 133 2.84 14.52 -1.05
C VAL A 133 3.49 13.50 -1.97
N PRO A 134 3.06 12.22 -1.97
CA PRO A 134 3.55 11.22 -2.92
C PRO A 134 3.42 11.70 -4.37
N ASP A 135 4.48 11.54 -5.17
CA ASP A 135 4.43 11.82 -6.60
C ASP A 135 3.77 10.67 -7.37
N VAL A 136 2.45 10.61 -7.23
CA VAL A 136 1.61 9.59 -7.86
C VAL A 136 0.72 10.24 -8.92
N VAL A 137 0.78 9.65 -10.12
CA VAL A 137 -0.22 9.79 -11.18
C VAL A 137 -1.11 8.55 -11.11
N PRO A 138 -2.44 8.70 -10.94
CA PRO A 138 -3.35 7.56 -10.88
C PRO A 138 -3.28 6.68 -12.14
N GLU A 139 -3.22 5.37 -11.94
CA GLU A 139 -3.36 4.36 -13.00
C GLU A 139 -4.83 3.94 -13.18
N THR A 140 -5.68 4.21 -12.18
CA THR A 140 -7.12 4.01 -12.27
C THR A 140 -7.70 4.85 -13.40
N ALA A 141 -8.38 4.20 -14.36
CA ALA A 141 -8.80 4.82 -15.62
C ALA A 141 -9.94 5.86 -15.49
N ILE A 142 -10.58 5.96 -14.33
CA ILE A 142 -11.63 6.95 -14.07
C ILE A 142 -10.97 8.32 -13.92
N ASN A 143 -11.41 9.28 -14.75
CA ASN A 143 -10.91 10.65 -14.71
C ASN A 143 -11.68 11.48 -13.68
N ASP A 144 -11.34 11.29 -12.41
CA ASP A 144 -11.86 12.05 -11.29
C ASP A 144 -10.70 12.54 -10.42
N GLU A 145 -10.62 13.85 -10.18
CA GLU A 145 -9.52 14.47 -9.42
C GLU A 145 -9.42 13.94 -7.98
N LEU A 146 -10.55 13.49 -7.41
CA LEU A 146 -10.61 12.93 -6.06
C LEU A 146 -9.74 11.68 -5.92
N ILE A 147 -9.58 10.90 -6.99
CA ILE A 147 -8.72 9.70 -6.99
C ILE A 147 -7.27 10.09 -6.72
N GLY A 148 -6.77 11.09 -7.45
CA GLY A 148 -5.43 11.62 -7.26
C GLY A 148 -5.24 12.25 -5.88
N GLN A 149 -6.21 13.06 -5.44
CA GLN A 149 -6.18 13.69 -4.12
C GLN A 149 -6.17 12.65 -2.99
N MET A 150 -6.95 11.57 -3.12
CA MET A 150 -6.99 10.49 -2.16
C MET A 150 -5.66 9.75 -2.06
N LEU A 151 -5.09 9.36 -3.21
CA LEU A 151 -3.82 8.62 -3.28
C LEU A 151 -2.64 9.45 -2.76
N ARG A 152 -2.66 10.77 -2.97
CA ARG A 152 -1.65 11.69 -2.45
C ARG A 152 -1.85 12.08 -0.99
N GLY A 153 -2.94 11.63 -0.37
CA GLY A 153 -3.23 11.88 1.03
C GLY A 153 -3.85 13.26 1.31
N GLU A 154 -4.27 13.98 0.27
CA GLU A 154 -4.79 15.35 0.35
C GLU A 154 -6.20 15.39 0.96
N ILE A 155 -7.03 14.37 0.70
CA ILE A 155 -8.40 14.26 1.21
C ILE A 155 -8.63 12.93 1.94
N LEU A 156 -9.71 12.83 2.71
CA LEU A 156 -10.26 11.54 3.17
C LEU A 156 -11.73 11.45 2.72
N PRO A 157 -12.31 10.25 2.59
CA PRO A 157 -13.73 10.13 2.24
C PRO A 157 -14.62 10.97 3.17
N GLY A 158 -15.39 11.89 2.59
CA GLY A 158 -16.27 12.80 3.32
C GLY A 158 -15.58 13.94 4.08
N GLN A 159 -14.29 14.19 3.85
CA GLN A 159 -13.53 15.28 4.47
C GLN A 159 -12.76 16.07 3.41
N GLU A 160 -12.90 17.39 3.45
CA GLU A 160 -12.20 18.29 2.50
C GLU A 160 -10.68 18.28 2.68
N HIS A 161 -10.18 17.94 3.88
CA HIS A 161 -8.74 17.95 4.18
C HIS A 161 -8.34 16.70 4.95
N GLY A 162 -7.35 15.97 4.42
CA GLY A 162 -6.67 14.88 5.09
C GLY A 162 -5.48 15.35 5.93
N SER A 163 -5.14 14.61 6.98
CA SER A 163 -3.90 14.81 7.74
C SER A 163 -2.63 14.63 6.89
N GLY A 164 -2.73 13.96 5.73
CA GLY A 164 -1.61 13.66 4.85
C GLY A 164 -0.68 12.57 5.40
N PHE A 165 0.21 12.09 4.54
CA PHE A 165 1.29 11.20 4.94
C PHE A 165 2.42 11.96 5.63
N LEU A 166 3.16 11.24 6.49
CA LEU A 166 4.45 11.65 6.99
C LEU A 166 5.49 11.53 5.86
N VAL A 167 6.40 12.51 5.82
CA VAL A 167 7.55 12.53 4.91
C VAL A 167 8.66 11.71 5.53
N GLU A 168 9.03 10.62 4.89
CA GLU A 168 10.13 9.73 5.33
C GLU A 168 11.32 9.75 4.37
N GLY A 169 12.49 9.26 4.77
CA GLY A 169 13.71 9.37 3.96
C GLY A 169 14.46 10.67 4.23
N ASP A 170 14.98 11.31 3.18
CA ASP A 170 15.94 12.43 3.29
C ASP A 170 15.31 13.78 3.71
N GLY A 171 14.03 13.77 4.11
CA GLY A 171 13.30 14.94 4.61
C GLY A 171 12.77 15.87 3.52
N GLU A 172 12.10 16.95 3.92
CA GLU A 172 11.38 17.86 3.00
C GLU A 172 12.29 18.74 2.11
N GLY A 173 13.56 18.91 2.49
CA GLY A 173 14.52 19.74 1.76
C GLY A 173 15.34 18.99 0.70
N ALA A 174 15.15 17.67 0.56
CA ALA A 174 15.86 16.86 -0.43
C ALA A 174 15.32 17.10 -1.85
N GLU A 175 16.11 16.74 -2.87
CA GLU A 175 15.68 16.78 -4.28
C GLU A 175 14.47 15.87 -4.55
N ASN A 176 14.44 14.71 -3.88
CA ASN A 176 13.34 13.75 -3.91
C ASN A 176 12.83 13.52 -2.48
N PRO A 177 12.05 14.46 -1.90
CA PRO A 177 11.68 14.42 -0.49
C PRO A 177 10.63 13.34 -0.25
N GLY A 178 10.74 12.58 0.83
CA GLY A 178 9.72 11.59 1.16
C GLY A 178 9.90 10.25 0.46
N LEU A 179 9.34 9.18 1.03
CA LEU A 179 9.37 7.84 0.47
C LEU A 179 8.07 7.10 0.80
N TRP A 180 7.39 6.64 -0.25
CA TRP A 180 6.14 5.86 -0.15
C TRP A 180 6.15 4.70 -1.12
N ILE A 181 5.24 3.73 -0.93
CA ILE A 181 5.03 2.65 -1.90
C ILE A 181 3.74 2.92 -2.65
N HIS A 182 3.80 2.96 -3.97
CA HIS A 182 2.66 2.95 -4.87
C HIS A 182 2.42 1.51 -5.35
N SER A 183 1.20 1.04 -5.21
CA SER A 183 0.78 -0.31 -5.61
C SER A 183 -0.46 -0.21 -6.49
N PHE A 184 -0.45 -0.94 -7.61
CA PHE A 184 -1.58 -1.02 -8.52
C PHE A 184 -1.86 -2.49 -8.85
N ASP A 185 -3.03 -2.96 -8.43
CA ASP A 185 -3.55 -4.28 -8.71
C ASP A 185 -4.71 -4.18 -9.70
N SER A 186 -4.72 -5.01 -10.74
CA SER A 186 -5.82 -5.11 -11.71
C SER A 186 -6.21 -6.56 -11.91
N ARG A 187 -7.50 -6.87 -11.91
CA ARG A 187 -7.97 -8.22 -12.25
C ARG A 187 -7.66 -8.53 -13.72
N GLU A 188 -7.28 -9.77 -14.01
CA GLU A 188 -6.87 -10.19 -15.35
C GLU A 188 -7.97 -10.00 -16.42
N ASP A 189 -9.24 -10.12 -16.04
CA ASP A 189 -10.40 -9.88 -16.90
C ASP A 189 -10.82 -8.40 -17.01
N GLY A 190 -10.09 -7.50 -16.34
CA GLY A 190 -10.35 -6.06 -16.33
C GLY A 190 -11.58 -5.61 -15.54
N THR A 191 -12.18 -6.48 -14.71
CA THR A 191 -13.42 -6.12 -14.00
C THR A 191 -13.23 -5.12 -12.87
N TRP A 192 -12.07 -5.11 -12.21
CA TRP A 192 -11.75 -4.15 -11.15
C TRP A 192 -10.26 -3.81 -11.06
N THR A 193 -9.96 -2.64 -10.50
CA THR A 193 -8.62 -2.19 -10.07
C THR A 193 -8.63 -1.82 -8.59
N VAL A 194 -7.48 -1.98 -7.94
CA VAL A 194 -7.19 -1.44 -6.60
C VAL A 194 -5.86 -0.71 -6.70
N GLU A 195 -5.88 0.58 -6.44
CA GLU A 195 -4.71 1.43 -6.43
C GLU A 195 -4.46 1.93 -5.01
N GLN A 196 -3.23 1.84 -4.53
CA GLN A 196 -2.89 2.16 -3.15
C GLN A 196 -1.60 2.95 -3.04
N VAL A 197 -1.57 3.82 -2.04
CA VAL A 197 -0.33 4.42 -1.53
C VAL A 197 -0.16 4.05 -0.07
N TRP A 198 1.02 3.53 0.24
CA TRP A 198 1.40 3.05 1.56
C TRP A 198 2.35 4.04 2.18
N GLY A 199 2.10 4.37 3.44
CA GLY A 199 2.89 5.35 4.16
C GLY A 199 2.70 5.24 5.66
N PHE A 200 3.17 6.26 6.36
CA PHE A 200 2.83 6.52 7.74
C PHE A 200 1.99 7.77 7.85
N GLU A 201 1.07 7.81 8.80
CA GLU A 201 0.25 8.99 9.11
C GLU A 201 0.19 9.18 10.62
N LEU A 202 -0.06 10.42 11.06
CA LEU A 202 -0.52 10.69 12.41
C LEU A 202 -2.05 10.55 12.45
N VAL A 203 -2.55 9.63 13.27
CA VAL A 203 -3.98 9.43 13.51
C VAL A 203 -4.23 9.62 14.99
N GLY A 204 -4.95 10.69 15.36
CA GLY A 204 -5.13 11.06 16.77
C GLY A 204 -3.82 11.42 17.49
N GLY A 205 -2.83 11.95 16.76
CA GLY A 205 -1.51 12.31 17.30
C GLY A 205 -0.49 11.17 17.32
N GLU A 206 -0.93 9.93 17.10
CA GLU A 206 -0.07 8.74 17.15
C GLU A 206 0.29 8.28 15.74
N ARG A 207 1.50 7.72 15.56
CA ARG A 207 2.01 7.27 14.26
C ARG A 207 1.53 5.86 13.91
N TYR A 208 0.97 5.68 12.72
CA TYR A 208 0.49 4.39 12.21
C TYR A 208 0.95 4.13 10.79
N HIS A 209 1.17 2.86 10.44
CA HIS A 209 1.22 2.48 9.03
C HIS A 209 -0.19 2.60 8.45
N THR A 210 -0.32 3.30 7.33
CA THR A 210 -1.59 3.43 6.62
C THR A 210 -1.46 3.04 5.15
N ARG A 211 -2.59 2.63 4.59
CA ARG A 211 -2.77 2.48 3.15
C ARG A 211 -3.98 3.30 2.74
N ARG A 212 -3.78 4.29 1.87
CA ARG A 212 -4.86 4.98 1.19
C ARG A 212 -5.10 4.28 -0.12
N PHE A 213 -6.36 4.04 -0.46
CA PHE A 213 -6.71 3.25 -1.62
C PHE A 213 -7.90 3.83 -2.39
N VAL A 214 -7.93 3.47 -3.67
CA VAL A 214 -9.06 3.61 -4.57
C VAL A 214 -9.33 2.24 -5.16
N VAL A 215 -10.59 1.81 -5.13
CA VAL A 215 -11.08 0.62 -5.81
C VAL A 215 -12.02 1.08 -6.90
N ALA A 216 -11.84 0.61 -8.12
CA ALA A 216 -12.72 0.96 -9.24
C ALA A 216 -13.15 -0.29 -9.99
N ASN A 217 -14.31 -0.22 -10.66
CA ASN A 217 -14.75 -1.23 -11.60
C ASN A 217 -14.91 -0.65 -13.02
N ARG A 218 -15.10 -1.56 -13.98
CA ARG A 218 -15.28 -1.21 -15.40
C ARG A 218 -16.54 -0.38 -15.71
N ASP A 219 -17.50 -0.33 -14.79
CA ASP A 219 -18.74 0.43 -14.94
C ASP A 219 -18.57 1.91 -14.52
N GLY A 220 -17.34 2.32 -14.19
CA GLY A 220 -17.03 3.68 -13.75
C GLY A 220 -17.38 3.96 -12.29
N VAL A 221 -17.71 2.93 -11.51
CA VAL A 221 -17.95 3.06 -10.06
C VAL A 221 -16.63 2.91 -9.33
N PHE A 222 -16.36 3.83 -8.40
CA PHE A 222 -15.21 3.72 -7.50
C PHE A 222 -15.56 4.00 -6.05
N GLU A 223 -14.76 3.44 -5.16
CA GLU A 223 -14.81 3.61 -3.72
C GLU A 223 -13.40 3.95 -3.23
N MET A 224 -13.31 4.77 -2.20
CA MET A 224 -12.04 5.24 -1.64
C MET A 224 -11.99 4.99 -0.16
N GLY A 225 -10.80 4.76 0.38
CA GLY A 225 -10.66 4.54 1.81
C GLY A 225 -9.25 4.56 2.34
N ARG A 226 -9.13 4.56 3.66
CA ARG A 226 -7.87 4.44 4.39
C ARG A 226 -7.94 3.25 5.33
N ILE A 227 -6.94 2.40 5.27
CA ILE A 227 -6.71 1.33 6.23
C ILE A 227 -5.59 1.79 7.16
N VAL A 228 -5.78 1.59 8.46
CA VAL A 228 -4.82 1.97 9.52
C VAL A 228 -4.36 0.70 10.22
N PHE A 229 -3.06 0.56 10.41
CA PHE A 229 -2.45 -0.60 11.04
C PHE A 229 -1.66 -0.22 12.29
N SER A 230 -2.00 -0.87 13.40
CA SER A 230 -1.22 -0.85 14.64
C SER A 230 0.01 -1.75 14.52
N TYR A 231 1.16 -1.28 15.00
CA TYR A 231 2.37 -2.11 15.10
C TYR A 231 2.19 -3.14 16.22
N LEU A 232 2.60 -4.37 15.96
CA LEU A 232 2.65 -5.47 16.94
C LEU A 232 4.07 -5.84 17.37
N GLY A 233 5.09 -5.42 16.61
CA GLY A 233 6.48 -5.77 16.88
C GLY A 233 7.21 -6.32 15.65
N PRO A 234 8.45 -6.77 15.83
CA PRO A 234 9.24 -7.40 14.76
C PRO A 234 8.60 -8.71 14.27
N LEU A 235 9.03 -9.14 13.08
CA LEU A 235 8.63 -10.42 12.47
C LEU A 235 9.09 -11.63 13.27
#